data_AF-W1X5L7-F1
#
_entry.id   AF-W1X5L7-F1
#
_cell.length_a   1.000
_cell.length_b   1.000
_cell.length_c   1.000
_cell.angle_alpha   90.00
_cell.angle_beta   90.00
_cell.angle_gamma   90.00
#
_symmetry.space_group_name_H-M   'P 1'
#
loop_
_entity.id
_entity.type
_entity.pdbx_description
1 polymer ?
#
loop_
_entity_poly.entity_id
_entity_poly.type
_entity_poly.pdbx_seq_one_letter_code
_entity_poly.pdbx_strand_id
1 'polypeptide(L)' 'GVNIIKKHQRPNNENPQGAIVEKEAPIHASNVQVLDKNGVAGRVGYKFVDGKKVRYNKKSGEVLD' A
#
# COMPACT_ATOMS: atom_id res chain seq x y z
N GLY A 1 3.72 -6.10 8.62
CA GLY A 1 4.04 -5.42 7.35
C GLY A 1 4.57 -6.33 6.29
N VAL A 2 4.64 -5.80 5.07
CA VAL A 2 5.12 -6.54 3.88
C VAL A 2 6.65 -6.52 3.78
N ASN A 3 7.29 -5.38 4.08
CA ASN A 3 8.74 -5.25 4.03
C ASN A 3 9.26 -4.78 5.39
N ILE A 4 9.64 -5.73 6.25
CA ILE A 4 10.13 -5.42 7.61
C ILE A 4 11.65 -5.30 7.55
N ILE A 5 12.16 -4.13 7.91
CA ILE A 5 13.59 -3.88 8.03
C ILE A 5 13.98 -3.75 9.51
N LYS A 6 15.16 -4.27 9.84
CA LYS A 6 15.78 -4.07 11.15
C LYS A 6 16.67 -2.84 11.07
N LYS A 7 16.25 -1.76 11.74
CA LYS A 7 17.03 -0.52 11.83
C LYS A 7 17.69 -0.44 13.20
N HIS A 8 19.02 -0.37 13.21
CA HIS A 8 19.78 -0.08 14.42
C HIS A 8 19.61 1.41 14.74
N GLN A 9 18.96 1.71 15.86
CA GLN A 9 18.74 3.07 16.33
C GLN A 9 19.76 3.40 17.41
N ARG A 10 20.56 4.43 17.16
CA ARG A 10 21.46 5.00 18.18
C ARG A 10 20.63 5.54 19.36
N PRO A 11 21.18 5.52 20.57
CA PRO A 11 20.53 6.10 21.74
C PRO A 11 20.05 7.54 21.49
N ASN A 12 18.83 7.84 21.92
CA ASN A 12 18.25 9.19 21.92
C ASN A 12 17.43 9.40 23.21
N ASN A 13 16.90 10.60 23.44
CA ASN A 13 16.16 10.91 24.68
C ASN A 13 14.94 10.00 24.90
N GLU A 14 14.33 9.49 23.83
CA GLU A 14 13.18 8.57 23.91
C GLU A 14 13.62 7.12 24.15
N ASN A 15 14.81 6.72 23.69
CA ASN A 15 15.40 5.40 23.86
C ASN A 15 16.88 5.52 24.27
N PRO A 16 17.17 5.74 25.57
CA PRO A 16 18.53 6.00 26.06
C PRO A 16 19.48 4.80 25.94
N GLN A 17 18.94 3.59 25.80
CA GLN A 17 19.72 2.36 25.71
C GLN A 17 20.05 1.97 24.26
N GLY A 18 19.44 2.66 23.28
CA GLY A 18 19.44 2.22 21.89
C GLY A 18 18.60 0.94 21.69
N ALA A 19 18.20 0.67 20.45
CA ALA A 19 17.40 -0.52 20.15
C ALA A 19 17.57 -0.95 18.68
N ILE A 20 17.31 -2.23 18.42
CA ILE A 20 17.04 -2.72 17.07
C ILE A 20 15.53 -2.62 16.87
N VAL A 21 15.10 -1.67 16.04
CA VAL A 21 13.68 -1.43 15.77
C VAL A 21 13.29 -2.12 14.48
N GLU A 22 12.24 -2.94 14.54
CA GLU A 22 11.60 -3.49 13.35
C GLU A 22 10.60 -2.45 12.81
N LYS A 23 10.85 -1.96 11.60
CA LYS A 23 9.99 -0.96 10.95
C LYS A 23 9.64 -1.41 9.55
N GLU A 24 8.43 -1.07 9.12
CA GLU A 24 8.01 -1.27 7.74
C GLU A 24 8.72 -0.28 6.82
N ALA A 25 9.32 -0.79 5.75
CA ALA A 25 9.95 -0.03 4.69
C ALA A 25 9.02 0.08 3.47
N PRO A 26 9.15 1.15 2.67
CA PRO A 26 8.39 1.29 1.44
C PRO A 26 8.73 0.15 0.47
N ILE A 27 7.72 -0.23 -0.32
CA ILE A 27 7.86 -1.12 -1.47
C ILE A 27 7.51 -0.34 -2.73
N HIS A 28 8.18 -0.66 -3.84
CA HIS A 28 7.95 0.04 -5.10
C HIS A 28 6.51 -0.17 -5.59
N ALA A 29 5.91 0.87 -6.16
CA ALA A 29 4.51 0.85 -6.59
C ALA A 29 4.20 -0.22 -7.67
N SER A 30 5.20 -0.65 -8.45
CA SER A 30 5.03 -1.75 -9.42
C SER A 30 4.84 -3.12 -8.78
N ASN A 31 5.25 -3.28 -7.51
CA ASN A 31 5.18 -4.55 -6.79
C ASN A 31 3.89 -4.68 -5.98
N VAL A 32 2.98 -3.71 -6.09
CA VAL A 32 1.66 -3.74 -5.44
C VAL A 32 0.57 -3.75 -6.50
N GLN A 33 -0.54 -4.40 -6.17
CA GLN A 33 -1.76 -4.39 -6.98
C GLN A 33 -2.93 -3.94 -6.12
N VAL A 34 -3.87 -3.24 -6.74
CA VAL A 34 -5.10 -2.82 -6.08
C VAL A 34 -6.07 -4.01 -6.11
N LEU A 35 -6.56 -4.38 -4.93
CA LEU A 35 -7.67 -5.33 -4.80
C LEU A 35 -9.00 -4.59 -4.96
N ASP A 36 -9.94 -5.25 -5.61
CA ASP A 36 -11.35 -4.87 -5.52
C ASP A 36 -12.03 -5.48 -4.28
N LYS A 37 -13.31 -5.17 -4.09
CA LYS A 37 -14.10 -5.65 -2.94
C LYS A 37 -14.25 -7.17 -2.95
N ASN A 38 -14.14 -7.80 -4.12
CA ASN A 38 -14.22 -9.24 -4.30
C ASN A 38 -12.87 -9.96 -4.15
N GLY A 39 -11.80 -9.25 -3.79
CA GLY A 39 -10.48 -9.84 -3.60
C GLY A 39 -9.72 -10.11 -4.91
N VAL A 40 -10.21 -9.65 -6.05
CA VAL A 40 -9.56 -9.82 -7.34
C VAL A 40 -8.55 -8.69 -7.54
N ALA A 41 -7.27 -9.06 -7.64
CA ALA A 41 -6.22 -8.12 -7.99
C ALA A 41 -6.23 -7.83 -9.50
N GLY A 42 -6.03 -6.56 -9.87
CA GLY A 42 -6.02 -6.17 -11.28
C GLY A 42 -5.48 -4.77 -11.57
N ARG A 43 -5.47 -4.41 -12.86
CA ARG A 43 -5.07 -3.08 -13.32
C ARG A 43 -6.21 -2.09 -13.14
N VAL A 44 -5.89 -0.87 -12.73
CA VAL A 44 -6.87 0.21 -12.59
C VAL A 44 -7.20 0.82 -13.96
N GLY A 45 -8.48 1.02 -14.24
CA GLY A 45 -9.02 1.83 -15.33
C GLY A 45 -9.81 3.02 -14.78
N TYR A 46 -10.17 3.95 -15.67
CA TYR A 46 -11.00 5.11 -15.33
C TYR A 46 -12.22 5.12 -16.22
N LYS A 47 -13.39 5.37 -15.64
CA LYS A 47 -14.65 5.59 -16.38
C LYS A 47 -15.40 6.76 -15.77
N PHE A 48 -16.27 7.38 -16.56
CA PHE A 48 -17.20 8.39 -16.06
C PHE A 48 -18.54 7.69 -15.77
N VAL A 49 -19.02 7.80 -14.54
CA VAL A 49 -20.34 7.35 -14.12
C VAL A 49 -21.01 8.54 -13.47
N ASP A 50 -22.19 8.91 -13.96
CA ASP A 50 -23.00 10.02 -13.41
C ASP A 50 -22.23 11.34 -13.29
N GLY A 51 -21.40 11.66 -14.29
CA GLY A 51 -20.60 12.88 -14.35
C GLY A 51 -19.36 12.88 -13.45
N LYS A 52 -19.10 11.81 -12.70
CA LYS A 52 -17.91 11.67 -11.84
C LYS A 52 -16.91 10.67 -12.42
N LYS A 53 -15.63 11.01 -12.34
CA LYS A 53 -14.52 10.13 -12.73
C LYS A 53 -14.29 9.11 -11.62
N VAL A 54 -14.55 7.84 -11.90
CA VAL A 54 -14.37 6.74 -10.95
C VAL A 54 -13.28 5.78 -11.42
N ARG A 55 -12.54 5.22 -10.46
CA ARG A 55 -11.59 4.13 -10.72
C ARG A 55 -12.34 2.81 -10.74
N TYR A 56 -11.98 1.93 -11.66
CA TYR A 56 -12.53 0.58 -11.72
C TYR A 56 -11.42 -0.45 -11.94
N ASN A 57 -11.60 -1.67 -11.44
CA ASN A 57 -10.70 -2.77 -11.74
C ASN A 57 -10.99 -3.28 -13.15
N LYS A 58 -9.99 -3.28 -14.04
CA LYS A 58 -10.16 -3.74 -15.43
C LYS A 58 -10.50 -5.22 -15.55
N LYS A 59 -10.18 -6.04 -14.54
CA LYS A 59 -10.41 -7.49 -14.57
C LYS A 59 -11.83 -7.86 -14.16
N SER A 60 -12.35 -7.26 -13.09
CA SER A 60 -13.68 -7.54 -12.54
C SER A 60 -14.76 -6.55 -12.99
N GLY A 61 -14.37 -5.37 -13.49
CA GLY A 61 -15.31 -4.29 -13.84
C GLY A 61 -15.83 -3.51 -12.63
N GLU A 62 -15.49 -3.92 -11.41
CA GLU A 62 -15.95 -3.30 -10.18
C GLU A 62 -15.35 -1.93 -9.93
N VAL A 63 -16.14 -1.05 -9.31
CA VAL A 63 -15.72 0.29 -8.94
C VAL A 63 -14.88 0.22 -7.65
N LEU A 64 -13.73 0.87 -7.69
CA LEU A 64 -12.75 0.92 -6.59
C LEU A 64 -12.92 2.17 -5.70
N ASP A 65 -13.68 3.17 -6.16
CA ASP A 65 -14.06 4.39 -5.43
C ASP A 65 -15.52 4.35 -4.96
#